data_AF-A0A6J8EWG9-F1
#
_entry.id   AF-A0A6J8EWG9-F1
#
_cell.length_a   1.000
_cell.length_b   1.000
_cell.length_c   1.000
_cell.angle_alpha   90.00
_cell.angle_beta   90.00
_cell.angle_gamma   90.00
#
_symmetry.space_group_name_H-M   'P 1'
#
loop_
_entity.id
_entity.type
_entity.pdbx_description
1 polymer ?
#
loop_
_entity_poly.entity_id
_entity_poly.type
_entity_poly.pdbx_seq_one_letter_code
_entity_poly.pdbx_strand_id
1 'polypeptide(L)'
;MAAAPSQPTVFEPSDAQYGIFYWIHLNGKALDNCNTVQNIVKSCSRIHHTAQRVDDPTGLKVGVGFGKKFLKQITEILKRKKELQGLRDNFLLLAERVKYQDWKIGKKIVLPSKGGDIFVHAKGNNVGTLYEFQHVFYNTLPHKSVDPEKTSITRGFTFQHHRDISGYMDGIANPATTEERRNWAVLSNTGGSFVITQKWAHRMDTVKVERPDDAIVDQQNQWIGRKRENGRLLEDIQPRAHVNLMRKGSRIHLQYTVLKDYEG
;
A
#
# COMPACT_ATOMS: atom_id res chain seq x y z
N MET A 1 -26.99 -3.62 -8.18
CA MET A 1 -26.08 -4.46 -7.38
C MET A 1 -25.25 -3.58 -6.46
N ALA A 2 -25.23 -3.88 -5.15
CA ALA A 2 -24.39 -3.19 -4.17
C ALA A 2 -22.90 -3.37 -4.48
N ALA A 3 -22.05 -2.42 -4.07
CA ALA A 3 -20.60 -2.55 -4.21
C ALA A 3 -20.07 -3.69 -3.33
N ALA A 4 -18.96 -4.32 -3.74
CA ALA A 4 -18.29 -5.34 -2.92
C ALA A 4 -17.75 -4.70 -1.61
N PRO A 5 -17.71 -5.43 -0.48
CA PRO A 5 -17.07 -4.94 0.73
C PRO A 5 -15.58 -4.69 0.48
N SER A 6 -15.11 -3.53 0.91
CA SER A 6 -13.70 -3.13 0.85
C SER A 6 -12.86 -3.88 1.87
N GLN A 7 -11.57 -4.07 1.58
CA GLN A 7 -10.64 -4.69 2.51
C GLN A 7 -10.45 -3.79 3.75
N PRO A 8 -10.63 -4.30 4.98
CA PRO A 8 -10.46 -3.54 6.23
C PRO A 8 -9.13 -2.79 6.34
N THR A 9 -8.05 -3.37 5.81
CA THR A 9 -6.71 -2.75 5.81
C THR A 9 -6.63 -1.39 5.12
N VAL A 10 -7.58 -1.08 4.23
CA VAL A 10 -7.68 0.18 3.47
C VAL A 10 -8.08 1.35 4.36
N PHE A 11 -9.07 1.15 5.24
CA PHE A 11 -9.78 2.25 5.90
C PHE A 11 -9.87 2.10 7.42
N GLU A 12 -9.63 0.92 7.98
CA GLU A 12 -9.64 0.77 9.42
C GLU A 12 -8.39 1.39 10.06
N PRO A 13 -8.56 2.15 11.15
CA PRO A 13 -7.46 2.46 12.04
C PRO A 13 -6.74 1.17 12.47
N SER A 14 -5.44 1.29 12.68
CA SER A 14 -4.62 0.19 13.12
C SER A 14 -3.65 0.70 14.18
N ASP A 15 -3.69 0.04 15.32
CA ASP A 15 -2.75 0.14 16.44
C ASP A 15 -1.59 -0.86 16.29
N ALA A 16 -1.52 -1.53 15.14
CA ALA A 16 -0.52 -2.54 14.84
C ALA A 16 0.89 -1.97 14.99
N GLN A 17 1.70 -2.62 15.81
CA GLN A 17 3.10 -2.23 16.02
C GLN A 17 4.01 -2.62 14.86
N TYR A 18 3.59 -3.58 14.03
CA TYR A 18 4.38 -4.12 12.93
C TYR A 18 3.56 -4.23 11.65
N GLY A 19 4.26 -4.19 10.52
CA GLY A 19 3.67 -4.47 9.22
C GLY A 19 4.67 -5.05 8.24
N ILE A 20 4.16 -5.65 7.18
CA ILE A 20 4.96 -6.09 6.03
C ILE A 20 4.40 -5.47 4.76
N PHE A 21 5.29 -4.98 3.91
CA PHE A 21 5.01 -4.52 2.57
C PHE A 21 5.70 -5.48 1.61
N TYR A 22 4.92 -6.24 0.86
CA TYR A 22 5.42 -7.33 0.03
C TYR A 22 5.07 -7.06 -1.44
N TRP A 23 6.08 -6.73 -2.24
CA TRP A 23 5.96 -6.57 -3.68
C TRP A 23 6.42 -7.85 -4.36
N ILE A 24 5.47 -8.56 -4.94
CA ILE A 24 5.72 -9.84 -5.59
C ILE A 24 5.72 -9.63 -7.10
N HIS A 25 6.78 -10.13 -7.73
CA HIS A 25 6.93 -10.18 -9.17
C HIS A 25 6.72 -11.63 -9.61
N LEU A 26 5.91 -11.81 -10.64
CA LEU A 26 5.65 -13.13 -11.22
C LEU A 26 6.64 -13.39 -12.35
N ASN A 27 6.99 -14.66 -12.54
CA ASN A 27 7.76 -15.10 -13.69
C ASN A 27 6.95 -14.90 -14.97
N GLY A 28 7.58 -14.47 -16.07
CA GLY A 28 6.92 -14.29 -17.37
C GLY A 28 6.11 -15.51 -17.80
N LYS A 29 6.64 -16.73 -17.60
CA LYS A 29 5.91 -17.98 -17.93
C LYS A 29 4.62 -18.16 -17.14
N ALA A 30 4.56 -17.64 -15.90
CA ALA A 30 3.36 -17.70 -15.07
C ALA A 30 2.32 -16.66 -15.51
N LEU A 31 2.78 -15.51 -15.99
CA LEU A 31 1.91 -14.46 -16.56
C LEU A 31 1.26 -14.91 -17.87
N ASP A 32 1.93 -15.76 -18.66
CA ASP A 32 1.40 -16.27 -19.94
C ASP A 32 0.37 -17.40 -19.78
N ASN A 33 0.24 -17.99 -18.58
CA ASN A 33 -0.64 -19.12 -18.33
C ASN A 33 -1.92 -18.70 -17.58
N CYS A 34 -3.05 -18.68 -18.30
CA CYS A 34 -4.36 -18.29 -17.73
C CYS A 34 -4.75 -19.09 -16.48
N ASN A 35 -4.48 -20.40 -16.43
CA ASN A 35 -4.82 -21.23 -15.26
C ASN A 35 -3.93 -20.87 -14.05
N THR A 36 -2.65 -20.59 -14.29
CA THR A 36 -1.74 -20.10 -13.24
C THR A 36 -2.21 -18.76 -12.69
N VAL A 37 -2.58 -17.81 -13.55
CA VAL A 37 -3.13 -16.51 -13.13
C VAL A 37 -4.39 -16.69 -12.28
N GLN A 38 -5.31 -17.57 -12.68
CA GLN A 38 -6.52 -17.86 -11.89
C GLN A 38 -6.22 -18.47 -10.53
N ASN A 39 -5.29 -19.41 -10.47
CA ASN A 39 -4.88 -20.02 -9.21
C ASN A 39 -4.21 -19.02 -8.27
N ILE A 40 -3.43 -18.07 -8.81
CA ILE A 40 -2.87 -16.95 -8.05
C ILE A 40 -3.99 -16.09 -7.46
N VAL A 41 -4.98 -15.73 -8.27
CA VAL A 41 -6.14 -14.93 -7.84
C VAL A 41 -6.91 -15.65 -6.73
N LYS A 42 -7.27 -16.93 -6.93
CA LYS A 42 -7.91 -17.78 -5.92
C LYS A 42 -7.12 -17.80 -4.61
N SER A 43 -5.80 -17.96 -4.70
CA SER A 43 -4.90 -18.00 -3.54
C SER A 43 -4.92 -16.68 -2.78
N CYS A 44 -4.85 -15.56 -3.50
CA CYS A 44 -4.93 -14.22 -2.91
C CYS A 44 -6.27 -14.00 -2.19
N SER A 45 -7.39 -14.36 -2.83
CA SER A 45 -8.72 -14.22 -2.23
C SER A 45 -8.87 -15.10 -0.99
N ARG A 46 -8.45 -16.37 -1.05
CA ARG A 46 -8.49 -17.29 0.09
C ARG A 46 -7.71 -16.74 1.29
N ILE A 47 -6.48 -16.31 1.07
CA ILE A 47 -5.64 -15.79 2.15
C ILE A 47 -6.23 -14.51 2.75
N HIS A 48 -6.75 -13.62 1.91
CA HIS A 48 -7.45 -12.44 2.40
C HIS A 48 -8.66 -12.82 3.26
N HIS A 49 -9.49 -13.76 2.83
CA HIS A 49 -10.65 -14.18 3.62
C HIS A 49 -10.27 -14.86 4.94
N THR A 50 -9.25 -15.71 4.95
CA THR A 50 -8.78 -16.37 6.17
C THR A 50 -8.25 -15.35 7.18
N ALA A 51 -7.47 -14.36 6.73
CA ALA A 51 -6.87 -13.34 7.59
C ALA A 51 -7.81 -12.17 7.93
N GLN A 52 -9.10 -12.27 7.61
CA GLN A 52 -10.12 -11.25 7.94
C GLN A 52 -11.25 -11.84 8.79
N ARG A 53 -11.05 -13.06 9.29
CA ARG A 53 -12.00 -13.70 10.19
C ARG A 53 -12.07 -12.94 11.52
N VAL A 54 -13.29 -12.65 11.97
CA VAL A 54 -13.56 -11.85 13.19
C VAL A 54 -13.01 -12.52 14.44
N ASP A 55 -12.87 -13.85 14.42
CA ASP A 55 -12.33 -14.70 15.49
C ASP A 55 -10.83 -14.98 15.34
N ASP A 56 -10.11 -14.34 14.40
CA ASP A 56 -8.67 -14.55 14.25
C ASP A 56 -7.93 -14.09 15.52
N PRO A 57 -7.39 -15.04 16.33
CA PRO A 57 -6.75 -14.72 17.60
C PRO A 57 -5.44 -13.96 17.40
N THR A 58 -4.91 -13.93 16.17
CA THR A 58 -3.65 -13.25 15.85
C THR A 58 -3.82 -11.74 15.67
N GLY A 59 -5.06 -11.27 15.42
CA GLY A 59 -5.35 -9.88 15.09
C GLY A 59 -4.68 -9.39 13.80
N LEU A 60 -4.26 -10.31 12.93
CA LEU A 60 -3.62 -10.00 11.67
C LEU A 60 -4.62 -9.33 10.72
N LYS A 61 -4.23 -8.23 10.08
CA LYS A 61 -5.03 -7.59 9.04
C LYS A 61 -4.26 -7.62 7.72
N VAL A 62 -4.84 -8.25 6.70
CA VAL A 62 -4.18 -8.44 5.40
C VAL A 62 -4.96 -7.76 4.30
N GLY A 63 -4.25 -7.04 3.43
CA GLY A 63 -4.79 -6.67 2.13
C GLY A 63 -3.89 -7.03 0.96
N VAL A 64 -4.55 -7.32 -0.16
CA VAL A 64 -3.94 -7.67 -1.45
C VAL A 64 -4.37 -6.70 -2.54
N GLY A 65 -3.43 -6.28 -3.37
CA GLY A 65 -3.63 -5.46 -4.56
C GLY A 65 -2.86 -6.02 -5.75
N PHE A 66 -3.24 -5.60 -6.96
CA PHE A 66 -2.63 -6.05 -8.20
C PHE A 66 -2.04 -4.89 -8.98
N GLY A 67 -0.84 -5.09 -9.52
CA GLY A 67 -0.20 -4.14 -10.40
C GLY A 67 -0.96 -3.97 -11.71
N LYS A 68 -0.79 -2.83 -12.37
CA LYS A 68 -1.54 -2.46 -13.59
C LYS A 68 -1.46 -3.51 -14.69
N LYS A 69 -0.27 -4.05 -14.97
CA LYS A 69 -0.06 -5.08 -16.01
C LYS A 69 -0.79 -6.37 -15.67
N PHE A 70 -0.62 -6.87 -14.46
CA PHE A 70 -1.25 -8.09 -14.00
C PHE A 70 -2.79 -7.96 -13.91
N LEU A 71 -3.29 -6.83 -13.42
CA LEU A 71 -4.73 -6.54 -13.39
C LEU A 71 -5.36 -6.55 -14.79
N LYS A 72 -4.65 -6.04 -15.81
CA LYS A 72 -5.11 -6.09 -17.20
C LYS A 72 -5.22 -7.53 -17.69
N GLN A 73 -4.23 -8.37 -17.40
CA GLN A 73 -4.28 -9.80 -17.77
C GLN A 73 -5.43 -10.53 -17.07
N ILE A 74 -5.61 -10.34 -15.76
CA ILE A 74 -6.74 -10.90 -15.01
C ILE A 74 -8.06 -10.50 -15.66
N THR A 75 -8.19 -9.22 -16.03
CA THR A 75 -9.39 -8.69 -16.68
C THR A 75 -9.66 -9.36 -18.03
N GLU A 76 -8.64 -9.52 -18.86
CA GLU A 76 -8.77 -10.18 -20.17
C GLU A 76 -9.20 -11.65 -20.00
N ILE A 77 -8.66 -12.35 -19.00
CA ILE A 77 -9.06 -13.73 -18.66
C ILE A 77 -10.53 -13.78 -18.24
N LEU A 78 -10.95 -12.93 -17.31
CA LEU A 78 -12.32 -12.88 -16.81
C LEU A 78 -13.32 -12.50 -17.92
N LYS A 79 -12.94 -11.60 -18.83
CA LYS A 79 -13.72 -11.26 -20.03
C LYS A 79 -13.93 -12.47 -20.93
N ARG A 80 -12.86 -13.22 -21.24
CA ARG A 80 -12.93 -14.43 -22.08
C ARG A 80 -13.84 -15.50 -21.48
N LYS A 81 -13.83 -15.67 -20.15
CA LYS A 81 -14.67 -16.64 -19.46
C LYS A 81 -16.11 -16.18 -19.20
N LYS A 82 -16.46 -14.94 -19.56
CA LYS A 82 -17.75 -14.29 -19.19
C LYS A 82 -17.97 -14.23 -17.66
N GLU A 83 -16.88 -14.26 -16.90
CA GLU A 83 -16.83 -14.24 -15.43
C GLU A 83 -16.48 -12.84 -14.90
N LEU A 84 -16.48 -11.80 -15.75
CA LEU A 84 -16.25 -10.41 -15.33
C LEU A 84 -17.45 -9.82 -14.56
N GLN A 85 -18.03 -10.59 -13.64
CA GLN A 85 -19.05 -10.09 -12.72
C GLN A 85 -18.35 -9.39 -11.56
N GLY A 86 -18.62 -8.09 -11.37
CA GLY A 86 -18.13 -7.31 -10.23
C GLY A 86 -16.90 -6.44 -10.48
N LEU A 87 -16.05 -6.75 -11.48
CA LEU A 87 -14.99 -5.83 -11.91
C LEU A 87 -15.58 -4.81 -12.90
N ARG A 88 -16.11 -3.69 -12.38
CA ARG A 88 -16.80 -2.69 -13.21
C ARG A 88 -15.82 -2.07 -14.22
N ASP A 89 -16.23 -1.95 -15.48
CA ASP A 89 -15.42 -1.35 -16.56
C ASP A 89 -14.85 0.03 -16.19
N ASN A 90 -15.60 0.81 -15.40
CA ASN A 90 -15.17 2.10 -14.89
C ASN A 90 -13.89 2.03 -14.02
N PHE A 91 -13.67 0.94 -13.29
CA PHE A 91 -12.45 0.77 -12.49
C PHE A 91 -11.21 0.60 -13.36
N LEU A 92 -11.34 -0.17 -14.43
CA LEU A 92 -10.25 -0.43 -15.38
C LEU A 92 -9.90 0.84 -16.17
N LEU A 93 -10.92 1.59 -16.59
CA LEU A 93 -10.73 2.89 -17.23
C LEU A 93 -9.99 3.87 -16.32
N LEU A 94 -10.27 3.86 -15.01
CA LEU A 94 -9.53 4.67 -14.03
C LEU A 94 -8.09 4.16 -13.86
N ALA A 95 -7.87 2.85 -13.78
CA ALA A 95 -6.53 2.26 -13.68
C ALA A 95 -5.67 2.57 -14.93
N GLU A 96 -6.26 2.64 -16.11
CA GLU A 96 -5.57 3.00 -17.35
C GLU A 96 -5.02 4.43 -17.33
N ARG A 97 -5.72 5.36 -16.67
CA ARG A 97 -5.30 6.77 -16.53
C ARG A 97 -4.08 6.96 -15.63
N VAL A 98 -3.76 5.99 -14.77
CA VAL A 98 -2.58 6.06 -13.90
C VAL A 98 -1.32 5.78 -14.71
N LYS A 99 -0.42 6.77 -14.78
CA LYS A 99 0.89 6.63 -15.45
C LYS A 99 1.90 5.95 -14.52
N TYR A 100 2.38 4.77 -14.93
CA TYR A 100 3.47 4.04 -14.30
C TYR A 100 4.75 4.34 -15.08
N GLN A 101 5.50 5.34 -14.64
CA GLN A 101 6.77 5.75 -15.25
C GLN A 101 7.69 6.30 -14.16
N ASP A 102 8.97 6.41 -14.46
CA ASP A 102 9.89 7.17 -13.62
C ASP A 102 9.43 8.63 -13.58
N TRP A 103 9.25 9.17 -12.38
CA TRP A 103 8.92 10.57 -12.21
C TRP A 103 10.19 11.36 -11.91
N LYS A 104 10.47 12.38 -12.72
CA LYS A 104 11.59 13.28 -12.49
C LYS A 104 11.09 14.55 -11.82
N ILE A 105 11.64 14.87 -10.65
CA ILE A 105 11.41 16.14 -9.97
C ILE A 105 12.66 17.00 -10.17
N GLY A 106 12.55 17.97 -11.05
CA GLY A 106 13.69 18.76 -11.51
C GLY A 106 14.75 17.89 -12.20
N LYS A 107 16.02 18.30 -12.12
CA LYS A 107 17.14 17.61 -12.78
C LYS A 107 17.76 16.46 -11.96
N LYS A 108 17.51 16.44 -10.64
CA LYS A 108 18.29 15.61 -9.69
C LYS A 108 17.50 14.49 -9.02
N ILE A 109 16.18 14.59 -8.92
CA ILE A 109 15.38 13.61 -8.19
C ILE A 109 14.65 12.73 -9.20
N VAL A 110 14.85 11.42 -9.08
CA VAL A 110 14.11 10.40 -9.82
C VAL A 110 13.33 9.56 -8.80
N LEU A 111 12.03 9.43 -9.00
CA LEU A 111 11.18 8.48 -8.31
C LEU A 111 11.02 7.27 -9.25
N PRO A 112 11.78 6.19 -9.03
CA PRO A 112 11.81 5.06 -9.95
C PRO A 112 10.51 4.27 -9.87
N SER A 113 10.03 3.79 -11.03
CA SER A 113 8.91 2.86 -11.13
C SER A 113 9.44 1.44 -11.18
N LYS A 114 9.39 0.73 -10.04
CA LYS A 114 9.84 -0.67 -9.94
C LYS A 114 8.79 -1.70 -10.36
N GLY A 115 7.52 -1.29 -10.52
CA GLY A 115 6.42 -2.20 -10.84
C GLY A 115 6.04 -3.10 -9.67
N GLY A 116 5.60 -4.33 -9.99
CA GLY A 116 5.06 -5.32 -9.06
C GLY A 116 3.75 -5.87 -9.61
N ASP A 117 3.55 -7.18 -9.53
CA ASP A 117 2.36 -7.85 -10.07
C ASP A 117 1.31 -8.04 -8.97
N ILE A 118 1.76 -8.40 -7.77
CA ILE A 118 0.93 -8.52 -6.57
C ILE A 118 1.57 -7.68 -5.47
N PHE A 119 0.76 -6.89 -4.78
CA PHE A 119 1.15 -6.16 -3.58
C PHE A 119 0.37 -6.70 -2.39
N VAL A 120 1.08 -7.08 -1.33
CA VAL A 120 0.48 -7.51 -0.07
C VAL A 120 0.93 -6.57 1.02
N HIS A 121 -0.02 -6.08 1.81
CA HIS A 121 0.26 -5.35 3.03
C HIS A 121 -0.48 -6.03 4.18
N ALA A 122 0.29 -6.56 5.12
CA ALA A 122 -0.24 -7.15 6.34
C ALA A 122 0.26 -6.39 7.57
N LYS A 123 -0.59 -6.26 8.58
CA LYS A 123 -0.34 -5.52 9.82
C LYS A 123 -0.71 -6.40 11.01
N GLY A 124 0.07 -6.34 12.08
CA GLY A 124 -0.21 -7.09 13.30
C GLY A 124 0.70 -6.67 14.46
N ASN A 125 0.43 -7.22 15.64
CA ASN A 125 1.18 -6.95 16.88
C ASN A 125 2.23 -8.02 17.21
N ASN A 126 2.30 -9.09 16.41
CA ASN A 126 3.26 -10.17 16.58
C ASN A 126 4.09 -10.35 15.29
N VAL A 127 5.41 -10.23 15.42
CA VAL A 127 6.35 -10.38 14.29
C VAL A 127 6.37 -11.83 13.77
N GLY A 128 6.24 -12.82 14.65
CA GLY A 128 6.17 -14.24 14.30
C GLY A 128 4.97 -14.55 13.40
N THR A 129 3.79 -14.05 13.75
CA THR A 129 2.57 -14.19 12.91
C THR A 129 2.78 -13.58 11.52
N LEU A 130 3.42 -12.40 11.42
CA LEU A 130 3.71 -11.78 10.12
C LEU A 130 4.70 -12.61 9.29
N TYR A 131 5.68 -13.25 9.93
CA TYR A 131 6.62 -14.13 9.27
C TYR A 131 5.94 -15.42 8.77
N GLU A 132 5.12 -16.03 9.62
CA GLU A 132 4.32 -17.21 9.26
C GLU A 132 3.38 -16.90 8.10
N PHE A 133 2.64 -15.79 8.19
CA PHE A 133 1.78 -15.32 7.10
C PHE A 133 2.55 -15.16 5.79
N GLN A 134 3.72 -14.53 5.82
CA GLN A 134 4.55 -14.37 4.63
C GLN A 134 4.91 -15.74 4.03
N HIS A 135 5.31 -16.69 4.86
CA HIS A 135 5.69 -18.02 4.43
C HIS A 135 4.51 -18.78 3.80
N VAL A 136 3.36 -18.77 4.48
CA VAL A 136 2.11 -19.36 3.99
C VAL A 136 1.68 -18.71 2.67
N PHE A 137 1.72 -17.38 2.59
CA PHE A 137 1.34 -16.65 1.38
C PHE A 137 2.19 -17.08 0.19
N TYR A 138 3.51 -17.08 0.36
CA TYR A 138 4.45 -17.46 -0.71
C TYR A 138 4.22 -18.91 -1.18
N ASN A 139 4.07 -19.85 -0.25
CA ASN A 139 3.89 -21.27 -0.57
C ASN A 139 2.50 -21.60 -1.16
N THR A 140 1.53 -20.71 -1.00
CA THR A 140 0.21 -20.87 -1.59
C THR A 140 0.19 -20.51 -3.07
N LEU A 141 1.12 -19.66 -3.52
CA LEU A 141 1.24 -19.33 -4.94
C LEU A 141 1.71 -20.55 -5.75
N PRO A 142 1.27 -20.70 -7.01
CA PRO A 142 1.67 -21.83 -7.85
C PRO A 142 3.20 -21.98 -7.92
N HIS A 143 3.68 -23.22 -7.90
CA HIS A 143 5.10 -23.52 -7.92
C HIS A 143 5.82 -22.85 -9.11
N LYS A 144 6.98 -22.23 -8.84
CA LYS A 144 7.80 -21.47 -9.82
C LYS A 144 7.08 -20.27 -10.49
N SER A 145 5.96 -19.81 -9.93
CA SER A 145 5.25 -18.64 -10.45
C SER A 145 5.84 -17.30 -10.04
N VAL A 146 6.61 -17.25 -8.95
CA VAL A 146 7.25 -16.04 -8.43
C VAL A 146 8.67 -15.90 -8.99
N ASP A 147 9.04 -14.68 -9.36
CA ASP A 147 10.42 -14.25 -9.63
C ASP A 147 11.04 -13.79 -8.30
N PRO A 148 11.90 -14.60 -7.66
CA PRO A 148 12.43 -14.30 -6.33
C PRO A 148 13.45 -13.16 -6.35
N GLU A 149 14.10 -12.89 -7.48
CA GLU A 149 15.13 -11.84 -7.58
C GLU A 149 14.54 -10.44 -7.62
N LYS A 150 13.34 -10.31 -8.21
CA LYS A 150 12.61 -9.02 -8.27
C LYS A 150 11.65 -8.83 -7.11
N THR A 151 11.19 -9.93 -6.53
CA THR A 151 10.29 -9.90 -5.38
C THR A 151 10.99 -9.32 -4.16
N SER A 152 10.33 -8.39 -3.46
CA SER A 152 10.93 -7.71 -2.32
C SER A 152 9.94 -7.53 -1.18
N ILE A 153 10.43 -7.65 0.04
CA ILE A 153 9.65 -7.42 1.26
C ILE A 153 10.32 -6.35 2.12
N THR A 154 9.53 -5.46 2.70
CA THR A 154 9.98 -4.51 3.72
C THR A 154 9.14 -4.71 4.97
N ARG A 155 9.81 -4.85 6.12
CA ARG A 155 9.16 -4.95 7.42
C ARG A 155 9.13 -3.55 8.05
N GLY A 156 7.93 -3.08 8.36
CA GLY A 156 7.68 -1.82 9.04
C GLY A 156 7.44 -2.05 10.52
N PHE A 157 7.63 -0.98 11.29
CA PHE A 157 7.38 -0.93 12.72
C PHE A 157 6.90 0.47 13.09
N THR A 158 6.15 0.58 14.19
CA THR A 158 5.79 1.86 14.79
C THR A 158 6.98 2.38 15.59
N PHE A 159 7.42 3.60 15.29
CA PHE A 159 8.55 4.25 15.96
C PHE A 159 8.06 5.36 16.90
N GLN A 160 8.57 5.38 18.14
CA GLN A 160 8.39 6.43 19.15
C GLN A 160 7.04 7.20 19.09
N HIS A 161 5.94 6.53 19.47
CA HIS A 161 4.59 7.13 19.47
C HIS A 161 4.14 7.67 18.10
N HIS A 162 4.26 6.86 17.04
CA HIS A 162 3.82 7.19 15.67
C HIS A 162 4.64 8.30 15.00
N ARG A 163 5.95 8.29 15.21
CA ARG A 163 6.91 9.14 14.49
C ARG A 163 7.48 8.40 13.28
N ASP A 164 7.79 9.13 12.22
CA ASP A 164 8.75 8.68 11.21
C ASP A 164 10.14 8.61 11.85
N ILE A 165 11.06 7.84 11.25
CA ILE A 165 12.42 7.72 11.79
C ILE A 165 13.20 9.04 11.79
N SER A 166 12.76 10.07 11.05
CA SER A 166 13.24 11.46 11.19
C SER A 166 12.94 12.10 12.56
N GLY A 167 12.09 11.47 13.37
CA GLY A 167 11.64 11.97 14.66
C GLY A 167 10.44 12.92 14.59
N TYR A 168 9.85 13.16 13.41
CA TYR A 168 8.61 13.92 13.27
C TYR A 168 7.40 12.99 13.39
N MET A 169 6.35 13.46 14.06
CA MET A 169 5.07 12.74 14.11
C MET A 169 4.46 12.64 12.72
N ASP A 170 4.13 11.42 12.31
CA ASP A 170 3.53 11.13 11.01
C ASP A 170 2.03 10.83 11.16
N GLY A 171 1.25 11.14 10.13
CA GLY A 171 -0.18 10.87 10.10
C GLY A 171 -1.08 11.82 10.90
N ILE A 172 -0.57 12.95 11.41
CA ILE A 172 -1.37 13.98 12.14
C ILE A 172 -2.57 14.46 11.31
N ALA A 173 -2.40 14.62 10.00
CA ALA A 173 -3.43 15.12 9.10
C ALA A 173 -4.22 14.01 8.40
N ASN A 174 -4.02 12.74 8.79
CA ASN A 174 -4.79 11.64 8.24
C ASN A 174 -6.25 11.72 8.71
N PRO A 175 -7.21 11.23 7.91
CA PRO A 175 -8.60 11.11 8.35
C PRO A 175 -8.69 10.36 9.68
N ALA A 176 -9.48 10.88 10.62
CA ALA A 176 -9.47 10.40 12.01
C ALA A 176 -10.38 9.19 12.17
N THR A 177 -11.60 9.27 11.62
CA THR A 177 -12.61 8.23 11.79
C THR A 177 -12.55 7.17 10.70
N THR A 178 -13.03 5.97 11.02
CA THR A 178 -13.18 4.87 10.05
C THR A 178 -14.04 5.28 8.85
N GLU A 179 -15.08 6.08 9.09
CA GLU A 179 -15.98 6.57 8.04
C GLU A 179 -15.26 7.57 7.12
N GLU A 180 -14.54 8.55 7.67
CA GLU A 180 -13.76 9.49 6.87
C GLU A 180 -12.70 8.75 6.06
N ARG A 181 -11.96 7.82 6.68
CA ARG A 181 -10.98 6.98 5.99
C ARG A 181 -11.62 6.21 4.84
N ARG A 182 -12.80 5.64 5.05
CA ARG A 182 -13.56 4.94 4.00
C ARG A 182 -13.95 5.90 2.89
N ASN A 183 -14.48 7.08 3.20
CA ASN A 183 -14.90 8.07 2.22
C ASN A 183 -13.74 8.61 1.38
N TRP A 184 -12.54 8.70 1.97
CA TRP A 184 -11.33 9.14 1.27
C TRP A 184 -10.64 8.03 0.47
N ALA A 185 -10.64 6.80 0.98
CA ALA A 185 -9.88 5.71 0.39
C ALA A 185 -10.71 4.82 -0.54
N VAL A 186 -12.02 4.63 -0.31
CA VAL A 186 -12.83 3.63 -1.02
C VAL A 186 -13.64 4.27 -2.14
N LEU A 187 -13.60 3.66 -3.32
CA LEU A 187 -14.48 3.98 -4.43
C LEU A 187 -15.88 3.42 -4.17
N SER A 188 -16.85 4.29 -3.92
CA SER A 188 -18.24 3.90 -3.57
C SER A 188 -18.90 2.97 -4.60
N ASN A 189 -18.53 3.09 -5.87
CA ASN A 189 -19.08 2.26 -6.95
C ASN A 189 -18.49 0.84 -6.99
N THR A 190 -17.26 0.60 -6.53
CA THR A 190 -16.57 -0.70 -6.72
C THR A 190 -16.22 -1.37 -5.40
N GLY A 191 -16.10 -0.60 -4.32
CA GLY A 191 -15.51 -1.07 -3.07
C GLY A 191 -13.98 -1.17 -3.11
N GLY A 192 -13.35 -0.89 -4.26
CA GLY A 192 -11.88 -0.90 -4.42
C GLY A 192 -11.22 0.43 -4.08
N SER A 193 -9.90 0.50 -4.26
CA SER A 193 -9.10 1.73 -4.08
C SER A 193 -7.88 1.79 -5.04
N PHE A 194 -7.05 2.85 -5.06
CA PHE A 194 -5.82 3.04 -5.89
C PHE A 194 -4.53 3.21 -5.05
N VAL A 195 -3.44 2.42 -5.12
CA VAL A 195 -2.33 2.44 -4.12
C VAL A 195 -1.08 2.91 -4.80
N ILE A 196 -0.38 3.78 -4.11
CA ILE A 196 0.97 4.16 -4.46
C ILE A 196 1.81 3.79 -3.26
N THR A 197 2.89 3.07 -3.52
CA THR A 197 3.87 2.72 -2.51
C THR A 197 5.23 3.22 -2.94
N GLN A 198 5.97 3.77 -1.99
CA GLN A 198 7.33 4.25 -2.21
C GLN A 198 8.16 3.84 -1.00
N LYS A 199 9.32 3.24 -1.25
CA LYS A 199 10.30 2.95 -0.22
C LYS A 199 11.29 4.11 -0.16
N TRP A 200 11.28 4.85 0.94
CA TRP A 200 12.19 5.96 1.17
C TRP A 200 13.38 5.51 2.02
N ALA A 201 14.59 5.76 1.53
CA ALA A 201 15.81 5.59 2.29
C ALA A 201 16.25 6.97 2.79
N HIS A 202 16.12 7.19 4.09
CA HIS A 202 16.51 8.45 4.72
C HIS A 202 18.04 8.58 4.76
N ARG A 203 18.53 9.78 4.45
CA ARG A 203 19.93 10.16 4.66
C ARG A 203 20.07 10.70 6.08
N MET A 204 20.42 9.82 7.02
CA MET A 204 20.44 10.12 8.47
C MET A 204 21.57 11.08 8.88
N ASP A 205 22.58 11.27 8.03
CA ASP A 205 23.59 12.33 8.16
C ASP A 205 22.98 13.73 7.96
N THR A 206 21.98 13.82 7.07
CA THR A 206 21.23 15.04 6.75
C THR A 206 20.09 15.23 7.76
N VAL A 207 19.32 14.15 7.99
CA VAL A 207 18.22 14.12 8.96
C VAL A 207 18.81 13.72 10.30
N LYS A 208 19.40 14.69 11.01
CA LYS A 208 19.95 14.45 12.34
C LYS A 208 18.84 14.25 13.36
N VAL A 209 18.73 13.02 13.85
CA VAL A 209 17.69 12.62 14.81
C VAL A 209 18.26 12.54 16.22
N GLU A 210 19.47 12.03 16.37
CA GLU A 210 20.14 11.89 17.65
C GLU A 210 20.83 13.20 18.04
N ARG A 211 20.44 13.75 19.19
CA ARG A 211 21.01 14.96 19.82
C ARG A 211 21.29 16.11 18.82
N PRO A 212 20.31 16.53 18.01
CA PRO A 212 20.48 17.71 17.17
C PRO A 212 20.47 18.97 18.05
N ASP A 213 21.35 19.92 17.75
CA ASP A 213 21.26 21.25 18.33
C ASP A 213 20.04 22.01 17.78
N ASP A 214 19.56 23.02 18.51
CA ASP A 214 18.31 23.74 18.20
C ASP A 214 18.27 24.31 16.77
N ALA A 215 19.38 24.86 16.28
CA ALA A 215 19.47 25.39 14.92
C ALA A 215 19.19 24.32 13.84
N ILE A 216 19.57 23.06 14.09
CA ILE A 216 19.31 21.95 13.18
C ILE A 216 17.83 21.55 13.24
N VAL A 217 17.26 21.52 14.44
CA VAL A 217 15.83 21.23 14.63
C VAL A 217 14.98 22.29 13.95
N ASP A 218 15.31 23.57 14.10
CA ASP A 218 14.60 24.67 13.46
C ASP A 218 14.68 24.59 11.93
N GLN A 219 15.86 24.27 11.39
CA GLN A 219 16.01 24.08 9.95
C GLN A 219 15.17 22.91 9.43
N GLN A 220 15.13 21.78 10.15
CA GLN A 220 14.27 20.64 9.78
C GLN A 220 12.78 20.96 9.95
N ASN A 221 12.40 21.73 10.98
CA ASN A 221 11.03 22.18 11.19
C ASN A 221 10.55 22.96 9.97
N GLN A 222 11.41 23.81 9.39
CA GLN A 222 11.14 24.56 8.17
C GLN A 222 11.00 23.67 6.92
N TRP A 223 11.80 22.60 6.81
CA TRP A 223 11.65 21.62 5.72
C TRP A 223 10.34 20.83 5.80
N ILE A 224 9.89 20.49 7.01
CA ILE A 224 8.65 19.73 7.20
C ILE A 224 7.42 20.65 7.18
N GLY A 225 7.51 21.81 7.81
CA GLY A 225 6.40 22.74 8.06
C GLY A 225 5.67 22.52 9.38
N ARG A 226 6.25 21.74 10.31
CA ARG A 226 5.71 21.45 11.64
C ARG A 226 6.83 21.44 12.67
N LYS A 227 6.51 21.72 13.92
CA LYS A 227 7.42 21.53 15.05
C LYS A 227 7.65 20.04 15.32
N ARG A 228 8.91 19.63 15.46
CA ARG A 228 9.27 18.24 15.79
C ARG A 228 8.70 17.78 17.13
N GLU A 229 8.70 18.65 18.14
CA GLU A 229 8.29 18.31 19.51
C GLU A 229 6.83 17.80 19.60
N ASN A 230 5.90 18.57 19.02
CA ASN A 230 4.45 18.44 19.24
C ASN A 230 3.65 18.40 17.92
N GLY A 231 4.33 18.44 16.77
CA GLY A 231 3.69 18.35 15.47
C GLY A 231 2.83 19.56 15.10
N ARG A 232 2.82 20.63 15.89
CA ARG A 232 2.07 21.86 15.59
C ARG A 232 2.57 22.44 14.26
N LEU A 233 1.65 22.93 13.44
CA LEU A 233 2.01 23.68 12.23
C LEU A 233 2.83 24.92 12.60
N LEU A 234 3.83 25.24 11.78
CA LEU A 234 4.50 26.52 11.88
C LEU A 234 3.57 27.65 11.43
N GLU A 235 3.77 28.85 11.96
CA GLU A 235 3.01 30.04 11.58
C GLU A 235 3.43 30.53 10.18
N ASP A 236 4.75 30.58 9.94
CA ASP A 236 5.32 30.83 8.62
C ASP A 236 5.89 29.53 8.05
N ILE A 237 5.14 28.91 7.12
CA ILE A 237 5.52 27.67 6.47
C ILE A 237 6.11 27.98 5.10
N GLN A 238 7.38 27.64 4.91
CA GLN A 238 8.06 27.84 3.63
C GLN A 238 7.28 27.23 2.45
N PRO A 239 7.25 27.87 1.26
CA PRO A 239 6.54 27.34 0.10
C PRO A 239 6.98 25.94 -0.34
N ARG A 240 8.23 25.56 -0.06
CA ARG A 240 8.82 24.24 -0.38
C ARG A 240 8.78 23.24 0.78
N ALA A 241 8.18 23.60 1.91
CA ALA A 241 8.02 22.69 3.03
C ALA A 241 7.12 21.51 2.63
N HIS A 242 7.40 20.33 3.20
CA HIS A 242 6.67 19.09 2.91
C HIS A 242 5.15 19.26 3.03
N VAL A 243 4.66 19.84 4.13
CA VAL A 243 3.22 20.06 4.35
C VAL A 243 2.58 20.90 3.23
N ASN A 244 3.25 21.95 2.74
CA ASN A 244 2.72 22.80 1.68
C ASN A 244 2.71 22.08 0.32
N LEU A 245 3.69 21.22 0.06
CA LEU A 245 3.73 20.42 -1.16
C LEU A 245 2.63 19.33 -1.18
N MET A 246 2.32 18.75 -0.03
CA MET A 246 1.27 17.72 0.08
C MET A 246 -0.15 18.30 0.02
N ARG A 247 -0.38 19.51 0.55
CA ARG A 247 -1.69 20.18 0.52
C ARG A 247 -2.17 20.57 -0.88
N LYS A 248 -1.25 20.78 -1.82
CA LYS A 248 -1.58 21.16 -3.20
C LYS A 248 -2.07 19.99 -4.07
N GLY A 249 -2.06 18.76 -3.55
CA GLY A 249 -2.50 17.56 -4.26
C GLY A 249 -3.92 17.12 -3.90
N SER A 250 -4.78 16.98 -4.91
CA SER A 250 -6.10 16.36 -4.79
C SER A 250 -6.00 14.90 -4.33
N ARG A 251 -6.90 14.49 -3.41
CA ARG A 251 -7.23 13.12 -2.97
C ARG A 251 -6.31 11.99 -3.49
N ILE A 252 -5.25 11.67 -2.76
CA ILE A 252 -4.47 10.44 -3.00
C ILE A 252 -5.25 9.26 -2.40
N HIS A 253 -5.69 8.34 -3.26
CA HIS A 253 -6.40 7.11 -2.90
C HIS A 253 -5.36 6.04 -2.47
N LEU A 254 -5.75 4.93 -1.79
CA LEU A 254 -4.88 3.81 -1.36
C LEU A 254 -5.46 2.39 -1.68
N GLN A 255 -5.02 1.70 -2.75
CA GLN A 255 -5.49 0.42 -3.35
C GLN A 255 -5.26 -0.82 -2.56
N TYR A 256 -6.38 -1.51 -2.52
CA TYR A 256 -6.44 -2.94 -2.53
C TYR A 256 -7.48 -3.32 -3.58
N THR A 257 -7.22 -4.38 -4.32
CA THR A 257 -8.21 -4.96 -5.26
C THR A 257 -8.64 -6.27 -4.64
N VAL A 258 -9.91 -6.34 -4.22
CA VAL A 258 -10.57 -7.62 -3.95
C VAL A 258 -10.93 -8.21 -5.29
N LEU A 259 -10.29 -9.31 -5.68
CA LEU A 259 -10.90 -10.23 -6.63
C LEU A 259 -11.89 -11.07 -5.83
N LYS A 260 -13.18 -10.87 -6.08
CA LYS A 260 -14.21 -11.74 -5.54
C LYS A 260 -14.28 -13.04 -6.34
N ASP A 261 -14.51 -14.11 -5.58
CA ASP A 261 -15.27 -15.30 -5.94
C ASP A 261 -14.95 -15.87 -7.30
N TYR A 262 -13.74 -16.44 -7.42
CA TYR A 262 -13.55 -17.57 -8.31
C TYR A 262 -13.98 -18.83 -7.54
N GLU A 263 -15.28 -18.97 -7.32
CA GLU A 263 -15.88 -20.28 -7.08
C GLU A 263 -16.00 -20.97 -8.43
N GLY A 264 -15.06 -21.87 -8.66
CA GLY A 264 -15.15 -22.91 -9.67
C GLY A 264 -14.60 -24.15 -9.04
#